data_AF-A0AAW0B8N7-F1
#
_entry.id   AF-A0AAW0B8N7-F1
#
_cell.length_a   1.000
_cell.length_b   1.000
_cell.length_c   1.000
_cell.angle_alpha   90.00
_cell.angle_beta   90.00
_cell.angle_gamma   90.00
#
_symmetry.space_group_name_H-M   'P 1'
#
loop_
_entity.id
_entity.type
_entity.pdbx_description
1 polymer ?
#
loop_
_entity_poly.entity_id
_entity_poly.type
_entity_poly.pdbx_seq_one_letter_code
_entity_poly.pdbx_strand_id
1 'polypeptide(L)'
;MPGASKHQKGKPQGLQRFTTNVSNSTQKSLVMLRSQDLSADGRRVREKLVPVQPPPPLKKPRILAALAEHRVFDSDYGMDFGLGFGSFAAGGQYGVPALPREALEDKESKRKKRADASGKPMKDWIELTPKFLAELMFHEGRGGLAAQVECSECHKQNDALSRCRDCFSRRLLCAGCMVAEHQTRPFDRVEKWNGSFFERTTLQKLGLIIQLGHPIGEKCSQPQPSRTGFVVVDLEGIQDVSLQFCECRSVEAAGERWQQLMRARLYPATVAEPHTAFTFRTLSHFHHLTTQGKVSLYDFYYTLEKRTDALGISDPKDRYEAFIRVMRQWRYLRMLQRSGIGNQPSQRIEDIRDGELAIRCPACPRPGVNMPENFTALSKHIDACFRLKRRQISNEKKDPGLFTGLAYFVSQKDYQPWLKSVGEQKETSTCSGLAAVDQANTKYSRGYATTGSMLCLCARHEIVEPTGMVDLRKGEKFALSDYAVGSSQRHSDERLFRVLCYDIACQYHKRFFERMACLPTVARIGLHKDRWKFAVPKLHIQGHERRCQEYFALHFILGAGQTDGEGIEQHWANLGPIGTSTREMGPGHR
;
A
#
# COMPACT_ATOMS: atom_id res chain seq x y z
N MET A 1 38.11 -18.53 -52.06
CA MET A 1 38.96 -17.34 -51.78
C MET A 1 38.39 -16.59 -50.58
N PRO A 2 39.21 -16.00 -49.68
CA PRO A 2 38.89 -16.06 -48.25
C PRO A 2 38.71 -14.72 -47.52
N GLY A 3 37.99 -14.78 -46.39
CA GLY A 3 38.38 -14.16 -45.12
C GLY A 3 38.31 -12.63 -44.97
N ALA A 4 37.22 -12.14 -44.36
CA ALA A 4 37.18 -10.81 -43.73
C ALA A 4 36.60 -10.89 -42.31
N SER A 5 37.48 -10.99 -41.31
CA SER A 5 37.12 -10.93 -39.89
C SER A 5 36.67 -9.52 -39.50
N LYS A 6 35.48 -9.40 -38.88
CA LYS A 6 35.09 -8.20 -38.12
C LYS A 6 35.01 -8.53 -36.64
N HIS A 7 36.01 -8.09 -35.87
CA HIS A 7 36.05 -8.25 -34.42
C HIS A 7 34.83 -7.62 -33.73
N GLN A 8 34.25 -8.37 -32.80
CA GLN A 8 33.21 -7.87 -31.89
C GLN A 8 33.82 -6.83 -30.93
N LYS A 9 33.24 -5.62 -30.87
CA LYS A 9 33.50 -4.69 -29.75
C LYS A 9 32.70 -5.15 -28.54
N GLY A 10 33.39 -5.73 -27.55
CA GLY A 10 32.81 -6.01 -26.24
C GLY A 10 32.37 -4.72 -25.54
N LYS A 11 31.23 -4.77 -24.83
CA LYS A 11 30.78 -3.67 -23.96
C LYS A 11 31.57 -3.71 -22.64
N PRO A 12 32.07 -2.57 -22.12
CA PRO A 12 32.61 -2.54 -20.77
C PRO A 12 31.50 -2.77 -19.74
N GLN A 13 31.82 -3.58 -18.72
CA GLN A 13 30.95 -3.85 -17.56
C GLN A 13 31.37 -2.99 -16.36
N GLY A 14 30.42 -2.71 -15.47
CA GLY A 14 30.70 -2.51 -14.05
C GLY A 14 30.98 -1.08 -13.57
N LEU A 15 30.23 -0.67 -12.53
CA LEU A 15 30.62 0.43 -11.64
C LEU A 15 31.91 0.08 -10.89
N GLN A 16 32.71 1.09 -10.53
CA GLN A 16 33.64 1.00 -9.41
C GLN A 16 33.18 1.84 -8.21
N ARG A 17 33.62 1.43 -7.01
CA ARG A 17 33.20 1.98 -5.72
C ARG A 17 33.76 3.39 -5.49
N PHE A 18 33.00 4.24 -4.80
CA PHE A 18 33.49 5.46 -4.19
C PHE A 18 33.86 5.21 -2.72
N THR A 19 35.01 5.73 -2.29
CA THR A 19 35.40 5.79 -0.87
C THR A 19 35.91 7.20 -0.53
N THR A 20 35.39 7.77 0.56
CA THR A 20 35.81 9.06 1.10
C THR A 20 36.59 8.84 2.39
N ASN A 21 37.89 9.09 2.37
CA ASN A 21 38.69 9.18 3.60
C ASN A 21 38.82 10.65 4.00
N VAL A 22 38.53 10.94 5.27
CA VAL A 22 38.74 12.26 5.89
C VAL A 22 39.86 12.11 6.92
N SER A 23 40.94 12.87 6.76
CA SER A 23 41.99 13.01 7.77
C SER A 23 41.99 14.44 8.32
N ASN A 24 42.13 14.56 9.64
CA ASN A 24 42.14 15.86 10.32
C ASN A 24 43.52 16.53 10.21
N SER A 25 43.56 17.73 9.62
CA SER A 25 44.54 18.76 9.99
C SER A 25 43.93 20.16 9.80
N THR A 26 44.47 21.15 10.50
CA THR A 26 43.86 22.46 10.76
C THR A 26 44.03 23.50 9.64
N GLN A 27 43.91 23.08 8.37
CA GLN A 27 43.83 23.97 7.21
C GLN A 27 42.63 23.61 6.33
N LYS A 28 42.01 24.63 5.69
CA LYS A 28 40.77 24.48 4.91
C LYS A 28 40.87 23.34 3.89
N SER A 29 40.12 22.27 4.12
CA SER A 29 40.13 21.07 3.29
C SER A 29 39.44 21.30 1.94
N LEU A 30 40.25 21.42 0.88
CA LEU A 30 39.77 21.37 -0.50
C LEU A 30 39.41 19.93 -0.87
N VAL A 31 38.14 19.70 -1.22
CA VAL A 31 37.66 18.40 -1.68
C VAL A 31 38.16 18.17 -3.11
N MET A 32 39.04 17.18 -3.28
CA MET A 32 39.60 16.78 -4.58
C MET A 32 38.98 15.45 -5.01
N LEU A 33 38.42 15.38 -6.21
CA LEU A 33 38.04 14.12 -6.85
C LEU A 33 39.26 13.52 -7.58
N ARG A 34 39.51 12.23 -7.39
CA ARG A 34 40.56 11.48 -8.11
C ARG A 34 39.90 10.71 -9.25
N SER A 35 40.11 11.14 -10.50
CA SER A 35 39.71 10.36 -11.68
C SER A 35 40.89 9.53 -12.17
N GLN A 36 40.59 8.38 -12.77
CA GLN A 36 41.57 7.52 -13.42
C GLN A 36 41.12 7.28 -14.86
N ASP A 37 41.91 7.76 -15.82
CA ASP A 37 41.64 7.58 -17.25
C ASP A 37 42.65 6.61 -17.86
N LEU A 38 42.18 5.64 -18.62
CA LEU A 38 43.04 4.73 -19.39
C LEU A 38 43.47 5.39 -20.70
N SER A 39 44.73 5.19 -21.09
CA SER A 39 45.20 5.54 -22.43
C SER A 39 44.42 4.77 -23.51
N ALA A 40 44.35 5.31 -24.73
CA ALA A 40 43.52 4.75 -25.81
C ALA A 40 43.91 3.31 -26.24
N ASP A 41 45.11 2.87 -25.92
CA ASP A 41 45.61 1.49 -26.11
C ASP A 41 45.31 0.55 -24.93
N GLY A 42 44.70 1.06 -23.86
CA GLY A 42 44.30 0.32 -22.65
C GLY A 42 45.45 -0.08 -21.72
N ARG A 43 46.69 0.37 -21.97
CA ARG A 43 47.89 -0.14 -21.28
C ARG A 43 48.44 0.74 -20.16
N ARG A 44 48.02 2.00 -20.05
CA ARG A 44 48.48 2.92 -18.99
C ARG A 44 47.30 3.62 -18.35
N VAL A 45 47.26 3.63 -17.02
CA VAL A 45 46.32 4.43 -16.23
C VAL A 45 46.98 5.78 -15.94
N ARG A 46 46.27 6.88 -16.21
CA ARG A 46 46.63 8.23 -15.78
C ARG A 46 45.66 8.66 -14.69
N GLU A 47 46.19 8.92 -13.49
CA GLU A 47 45.41 9.58 -12.44
C GLU A 47 45.39 11.09 -12.67
N LYS A 48 44.24 11.72 -12.37
CA LYS A 48 44.12 13.17 -12.32
C LYS A 48 43.31 13.58 -11.09
N LEU A 49 43.83 14.55 -10.34
CA LEU A 49 43.11 15.17 -9.23
C LEU A 49 42.39 16.42 -9.75
N VAL A 50 41.07 16.47 -9.54
CA VAL A 50 40.17 17.54 -9.98
C VAL A 50 39.61 18.24 -8.74
N PRO A 51 39.86 19.55 -8.55
CA PRO A 51 39.28 20.30 -7.44
C PRO A 51 37.76 20.43 -7.61
N VAL A 52 37.00 20.06 -6.59
CA VAL A 52 35.55 20.26 -6.55
C VAL A 52 35.28 21.69 -6.10
N GLN A 53 34.80 22.55 -7.00
CA GLN A 53 34.23 23.82 -6.59
C GLN A 53 32.90 23.57 -5.87
N PRO A 54 32.64 24.23 -4.71
CA PRO A 54 31.32 24.15 -4.09
C PRO A 54 30.28 24.75 -5.05
N PRO A 55 29.05 24.18 -5.10
CA PRO A 55 27.99 24.76 -5.91
C PRO A 55 27.70 26.20 -5.45
N PRO A 56 27.34 27.12 -6.38
CA PRO A 56 26.97 28.47 -6.00
C PRO A 56 25.79 28.44 -5.02
N PRO A 57 25.74 29.35 -4.03
CA PRO A 57 24.69 29.34 -3.02
C PRO A 57 23.32 29.43 -3.69
N LEU A 58 22.44 28.49 -3.36
CA LEU A 58 21.06 28.48 -3.83
C LEU A 58 20.42 29.85 -3.51
N LYS A 59 20.02 30.59 -4.55
CA LYS A 59 19.20 31.79 -4.37
C LYS A 59 17.94 31.36 -3.61
N LYS A 60 17.74 31.87 -2.40
CA LYS A 60 16.53 31.63 -1.61
C LYS A 60 15.31 31.90 -2.50
N PRO A 61 14.38 30.94 -2.69
CA PRO A 61 13.17 31.21 -3.45
C PRO A 61 12.39 32.32 -2.75
N ARG A 62 11.99 33.34 -3.52
CA ARG A 62 11.37 34.59 -3.05
C ARG A 62 9.88 34.40 -2.68
N ILE A 63 9.56 33.27 -2.05
CA ILE A 63 8.21 32.78 -1.71
C ILE A 63 8.01 32.71 -0.19
N LEU A 64 9.09 32.58 0.60
CA LEU A 64 9.02 32.53 2.07
C LEU A 64 8.69 33.85 2.78
N ALA A 65 8.53 34.96 2.05
CA ALA A 65 8.08 36.24 2.61
C ALA A 65 6.55 36.43 2.54
N ALA A 66 5.88 35.83 1.55
CA ALA A 66 4.42 35.97 1.36
C ALA A 66 3.59 34.99 2.21
N LEU A 67 4.24 33.98 2.81
CA LEU A 67 3.60 33.02 3.73
C LEU A 67 3.69 33.45 5.21
N ALA A 68 4.31 34.60 5.51
CA ALA A 68 4.47 35.09 6.88
C ALA A 68 3.23 35.86 7.42
N GLU A 69 2.33 36.31 6.55
CA GLU A 69 1.15 37.12 6.92
C GLU A 69 -0.17 36.33 6.96
N HIS A 70 -0.21 35.12 6.39
CA HIS A 70 -1.36 34.24 6.55
C HIS A 70 -1.18 33.34 7.77
N ARG A 71 -2.01 33.61 8.79
CA ARG A 71 -2.10 32.83 10.03
C ARG A 71 -2.21 31.34 9.71
N VAL A 72 -1.27 30.57 10.26
CA VAL A 72 -1.35 29.10 10.28
C VAL A 72 -2.67 28.71 10.94
N PHE A 73 -3.50 27.97 10.20
CA PHE A 73 -4.65 27.29 10.79
C PHE A 73 -4.10 26.12 11.61
N ASP A 74 -4.35 26.16 12.91
CA ASP A 74 -3.87 25.15 13.85
C ASP A 74 -4.60 23.82 13.59
N SER A 75 -3.89 22.71 13.75
CA SER A 75 -4.41 21.39 13.41
C SER A 75 -5.05 20.70 14.61
N ASP A 76 -6.32 20.99 14.88
CA ASP A 76 -7.13 20.20 15.81
C ASP A 76 -7.91 19.11 15.05
N TYR A 77 -7.56 17.85 15.32
CA TYR A 77 -8.24 16.67 14.79
C TYR A 77 -9.51 16.38 15.63
N GLY A 78 -10.48 17.29 15.58
CA GLY A 78 -11.80 17.14 16.16
C GLY A 78 -12.80 16.59 15.15
N MET A 79 -13.09 15.29 15.20
CA MET A 79 -14.28 14.72 14.55
C MET A 79 -15.52 15.18 15.30
N ASP A 80 -16.26 16.15 14.76
CA ASP A 80 -17.63 16.42 15.21
C ASP A 80 -18.60 16.48 14.02
N PHE A 81 -19.70 15.74 14.14
CA PHE A 81 -20.74 15.62 13.12
C PHE A 81 -21.71 16.80 13.27
N GLY A 82 -21.25 18.00 12.88
CA GLY A 82 -22.01 19.24 12.99
C GLY A 82 -22.77 19.60 11.70
N LEU A 83 -24.09 19.65 11.78
CA LEU A 83 -24.96 20.21 10.73
C LEU A 83 -24.52 21.64 10.39
N GLY A 84 -24.37 21.95 9.10
CA GLY A 84 -23.96 23.26 8.61
C GLY A 84 -25.01 24.34 8.83
N PHE A 85 -25.12 24.87 10.05
CA PHE A 85 -25.76 26.16 10.28
C PHE A 85 -24.90 27.27 9.67
N GLY A 86 -25.51 28.06 8.80
CA GLY A 86 -24.82 29.13 8.09
C GLY A 86 -24.30 30.23 9.02
N SER A 87 -23.30 30.95 8.54
CA SER A 87 -22.75 32.14 9.21
C SER A 87 -23.85 33.21 9.40
N PHE A 88 -24.43 33.27 10.60
CA PHE A 88 -25.22 34.41 11.02
C PHE A 88 -24.27 35.56 11.41
N ALA A 89 -24.06 36.48 10.47
CA ALA A 89 -23.50 37.79 10.76
C ALA A 89 -24.54 38.62 11.54
N ALA A 90 -24.65 38.37 12.84
CA ALA A 90 -25.49 39.14 13.76
C ALA A 90 -24.63 40.13 14.55
N GLY A 91 -24.66 41.41 14.15
CA GLY A 91 -24.26 42.48 15.05
C GLY A 91 -25.29 42.60 16.17
N GLY A 92 -24.88 42.42 17.43
CA GLY A 92 -25.79 42.46 18.57
C GLY A 92 -25.03 42.35 19.89
N GLN A 93 -25.34 43.23 20.84
CA GLN A 93 -24.67 43.33 22.14
C GLN A 93 -24.93 42.09 23.00
N TYR A 94 -23.90 41.27 23.22
CA TYR A 94 -23.84 40.34 24.34
C TYR A 94 -22.55 40.55 25.10
N GLY A 95 -22.65 41.20 26.27
CA GLY A 95 -21.52 41.44 27.15
C GLY A 95 -21.05 40.14 27.80
N VAL A 96 -20.02 39.51 27.22
CA VAL A 96 -19.24 38.51 27.93
C VAL A 96 -18.61 39.19 29.15
N PRO A 97 -18.81 38.70 30.39
CA PRO A 97 -18.17 39.30 31.56
C PRO A 97 -16.65 39.31 31.37
N ALA A 98 -16.06 40.51 31.39
CA ALA A 98 -14.62 40.64 31.33
C ALA A 98 -14.00 39.90 32.53
N LEU A 99 -13.14 38.92 32.26
CA LEU A 99 -12.44 38.21 33.32
C LEU A 99 -11.66 39.22 34.17
N PRO A 100 -11.64 39.09 35.51
CA PRO A 100 -10.81 39.93 36.36
C PRO A 100 -9.38 39.98 35.86
N ARG A 101 -8.75 41.16 35.97
CA ARG A 101 -7.43 41.43 35.41
C ARG A 101 -6.39 40.39 35.84
N GLU A 102 -6.43 39.99 37.11
CA GLU A 102 -5.62 38.92 37.70
C GLU A 102 -5.77 37.57 36.97
N ALA A 103 -6.99 37.21 36.55
CA ALA A 103 -7.27 35.96 35.83
C ALA A 103 -6.85 36.02 34.35
N LEU A 104 -6.71 37.22 33.77
CA LEU A 104 -6.10 37.42 32.46
C LEU A 104 -4.57 37.34 32.56
N GLU A 105 -3.97 38.00 33.55
CA GLU A 105 -2.52 37.99 33.80
C GLU A 105 -2.01 36.58 34.17
N ASP A 106 -2.75 35.81 34.98
CA ASP A 106 -2.44 34.38 35.25
C ASP A 106 -2.55 33.51 33.99
N LYS A 107 -3.61 33.69 33.18
CA LYS A 107 -3.74 32.99 31.88
C LYS A 107 -2.60 33.33 30.93
N GLU A 108 -2.19 34.59 30.85
CA GLU A 108 -1.08 35.03 30.01
C GLU A 108 0.27 34.49 30.51
N SER A 109 0.49 34.48 31.83
CA SER A 109 1.68 33.85 32.43
C SER A 109 1.76 32.34 32.14
N LYS A 110 0.62 31.64 32.23
CA LYS A 110 0.49 30.21 31.90
C LYS A 110 0.70 29.97 30.40
N ARG A 111 0.20 30.86 29.55
CA ARG A 111 0.39 30.79 28.08
C ARG A 111 1.85 31.04 27.70
N LYS A 112 2.52 31.99 28.35
CA LYS A 112 3.96 32.26 28.16
C LYS A 112 4.83 31.09 28.63
N LYS A 113 4.57 30.55 29.83
CA LYS A 113 5.25 29.32 30.32
C LYS A 113 5.07 28.12 29.39
N ARG A 114 3.87 27.94 28.80
CA ARG A 114 3.62 26.91 27.78
C ARG A 114 4.40 27.17 26.49
N ALA A 115 4.45 28.42 26.02
CA ALA A 115 5.21 28.81 24.84
C ALA A 115 6.72 28.58 25.05
N ASP A 116 7.28 28.99 26.18
CA ASP A 116 8.69 28.79 26.52
C ASP A 116 9.05 27.30 26.59
N ALA A 117 8.23 26.47 27.24
CA ALA A 117 8.40 25.01 27.27
C ALA A 117 8.27 24.35 25.88
N SER A 118 7.42 24.89 25.00
CA SER A 118 7.30 24.43 23.61
C SER A 118 8.48 24.87 22.72
N GLY A 119 9.27 25.86 23.15
CA GLY A 119 10.38 26.41 22.36
C GLY A 119 11.64 25.53 22.35
N LYS A 120 11.87 24.70 23.37
CA LYS A 120 13.07 23.84 23.49
C LYS A 120 12.81 22.44 24.10
N PRO A 121 11.72 21.73 23.75
CA PRO A 121 11.27 20.52 24.45
C PRO A 121 12.33 19.42 24.54
N MET A 122 13.16 19.25 23.50
CA MET A 122 14.24 18.25 23.52
C MET A 122 15.40 18.62 24.46
N LYS A 123 15.66 19.91 24.69
CA LYS A 123 16.70 20.33 25.64
C LYS A 123 16.25 20.05 27.06
N ASP A 124 15.02 20.44 27.39
CA ASP A 124 14.42 20.24 28.70
C ASP A 124 14.25 18.73 28.99
N TRP A 125 13.91 17.93 27.97
CA TRP A 125 13.87 16.48 28.07
C TRP A 125 15.25 15.85 28.32
N ILE A 126 16.33 16.36 27.70
CA ILE A 126 17.69 15.84 27.94
C ILE A 126 18.04 15.92 29.44
N GLU A 127 17.73 17.03 30.10
CA GLU A 127 17.95 17.23 31.54
C GLU A 127 17.08 16.29 32.41
N LEU A 128 15.95 15.81 31.88
CA LEU A 128 15.06 14.84 32.51
C LEU A 128 15.35 13.37 32.14
N THR A 129 16.26 13.09 31.20
CA THR A 129 16.56 11.72 30.71
C THR A 129 16.76 10.69 31.82
N PRO A 130 17.51 10.94 32.91
CA PRO A 130 17.71 9.96 33.98
C PRO A 130 16.40 9.57 34.69
N LYS A 131 15.44 10.51 34.78
CA LYS A 131 14.11 10.27 35.39
C LYS A 131 13.24 9.44 34.44
N PHE A 132 13.19 9.80 33.16
CA PHE A 132 12.48 9.00 32.14
C PHE A 132 13.03 7.57 32.04
N LEU A 133 14.35 7.40 32.13
CA LEU A 133 14.97 6.08 32.16
C LEU A 133 14.60 5.30 33.43
N ALA A 134 14.56 5.95 34.60
CA ALA A 134 14.12 5.32 35.84
C ALA A 134 12.66 4.80 35.74
N GLU A 135 11.75 5.57 35.15
CA GLU A 135 10.37 5.12 34.89
C GLU A 135 10.32 3.95 33.89
N LEU A 136 11.13 3.94 32.83
CA LEU A 136 11.23 2.78 31.92
C LEU A 136 11.76 1.54 32.65
N MET A 137 12.79 1.67 33.50
CA MET A 137 13.35 0.56 34.28
C MET A 137 12.37 0.07 35.36
N PHE A 138 11.53 0.95 35.93
CA PHE A 138 10.45 0.57 36.83
C PHE A 138 9.48 -0.42 36.18
N HIS A 139 9.24 -0.29 34.87
CA HIS A 139 8.42 -1.22 34.09
C HIS A 139 9.12 -2.56 33.76
N GLU A 140 10.44 -2.64 33.74
CA GLU A 140 11.14 -3.92 33.51
C GLU A 140 11.20 -4.80 34.79
N GLY A 141 11.26 -4.19 35.97
CA GLY A 141 11.17 -4.89 37.26
C GLY A 141 9.74 -5.15 37.76
N ARG A 142 9.61 -5.56 39.04
CA ARG A 142 8.31 -5.68 39.74
C ARG A 142 7.67 -4.32 40.10
N GLY A 143 8.28 -3.20 39.69
CA GLY A 143 7.87 -1.84 40.08
C GLY A 143 7.69 -1.68 41.59
N GLY A 144 6.67 -0.92 41.98
CA GLY A 144 6.25 -0.74 43.38
C GLY A 144 5.64 -1.99 44.03
N LEU A 145 5.52 -3.11 43.31
CA LEU A 145 4.96 -4.37 43.79
C LEU A 145 6.04 -5.39 44.17
N ALA A 146 7.28 -4.94 44.38
CA ALA A 146 8.40 -5.80 44.78
C ALA A 146 8.14 -6.55 46.11
N ALA A 147 7.43 -5.93 47.05
CA ALA A 147 7.01 -6.54 48.32
C ALA A 147 5.69 -7.34 48.21
N GLN A 148 5.00 -7.32 47.06
CA GLN A 148 3.76 -8.06 46.89
C GLN A 148 4.07 -9.55 46.72
N VAL A 149 3.59 -10.36 47.66
CA VAL A 149 3.73 -11.83 47.64
C VAL A 149 2.42 -12.51 47.25
N GLU A 150 1.29 -11.82 47.44
CA GLU A 150 -0.07 -12.34 47.24
C GLU A 150 -0.67 -11.91 45.90
N CYS A 151 -1.41 -12.81 45.24
CA CYS A 151 -2.09 -12.50 43.97
C CYS A 151 -3.06 -11.32 44.14
N SER A 152 -2.99 -10.32 43.25
CA SER A 152 -3.82 -9.09 43.32
C SER A 152 -5.34 -9.29 43.18
N GLU A 153 -5.79 -10.52 42.88
CA GLU A 153 -7.20 -10.86 42.60
C GLU A 153 -7.75 -11.87 43.62
N CYS A 154 -7.05 -12.99 43.83
CA CYS A 154 -7.50 -14.06 44.73
C CYS A 154 -6.74 -14.16 46.06
N HIS A 155 -5.83 -13.22 46.34
CA HIS A 155 -5.04 -13.14 47.58
C HIS A 155 -4.23 -14.40 47.97
N LYS A 156 -4.06 -15.37 47.05
CA LYS A 156 -3.20 -16.53 47.26
C LYS A 156 -1.75 -16.10 47.45
N GLN A 157 -1.13 -16.54 48.55
CA GLN A 157 0.27 -16.26 48.87
C GLN A 157 1.25 -16.97 47.94
N ASN A 158 2.42 -16.36 47.74
CA ASN A 158 3.57 -16.84 46.96
C ASN A 158 3.32 -17.07 45.46
N ASP A 159 2.15 -16.68 44.93
CA ASP A 159 1.72 -16.97 43.56
C ASP A 159 1.63 -15.70 42.68
N ALA A 160 2.02 -14.52 43.21
CA ALA A 160 2.02 -13.23 42.49
C ALA A 160 3.20 -13.07 41.51
N LEU A 161 3.30 -14.01 40.55
CA LEU A 161 4.46 -14.16 39.68
C LEU A 161 4.20 -13.74 38.22
N SER A 162 2.96 -13.70 37.76
CA SER A 162 2.63 -13.40 36.36
C SER A 162 2.18 -11.95 36.15
N ARG A 163 2.60 -11.35 35.04
CA ARG A 163 2.08 -10.05 34.54
C ARG A 163 1.77 -10.12 33.04
N CYS A 164 0.95 -9.21 32.55
CA CYS A 164 0.72 -8.99 31.13
C CYS A 164 1.43 -7.69 30.70
N ARG A 165 2.10 -7.68 29.54
CA ARG A 165 2.72 -6.46 28.96
C ARG A 165 1.73 -5.61 28.15
N ASP A 166 0.65 -6.21 27.66
CA ASP A 166 -0.31 -5.56 26.74
C ASP A 166 -1.58 -5.05 27.44
N CYS A 167 -1.76 -5.38 28.72
CA CYS A 167 -2.78 -4.80 29.59
C CYS A 167 -2.27 -3.53 30.30
N PHE A 168 -3.15 -2.54 30.47
CA PHE A 168 -2.85 -1.33 31.27
C PHE A 168 -2.74 -1.64 32.78
N SER A 169 -3.34 -2.76 33.22
CA SER A 169 -3.20 -3.32 34.56
C SER A 169 -1.74 -3.67 34.85
N ARG A 170 -1.15 -3.04 35.88
CA ARG A 170 0.21 -3.37 36.39
C ARG A 170 0.19 -4.49 37.46
N ARG A 171 -0.93 -5.19 37.62
CA ARG A 171 -1.15 -6.17 38.70
C ARG A 171 -0.28 -7.41 38.52
N LEU A 172 0.23 -7.94 39.64
CA LEU A 172 0.86 -9.27 39.68
C LEU A 172 -0.20 -10.31 40.09
N LEU A 173 -0.34 -11.35 39.28
CA LEU A 173 -1.36 -12.37 39.41
C LEU A 173 -0.75 -13.78 39.41
N CYS A 174 -1.50 -14.74 39.96
CA CYS A 174 -1.24 -16.15 39.74
C CYS A 174 -1.65 -16.60 38.34
N ALA A 175 -1.14 -17.74 37.89
CA ALA A 175 -1.44 -18.32 36.59
C ALA A 175 -2.96 -18.45 36.35
N GLY A 176 -3.72 -18.91 37.36
CA GLY A 176 -5.18 -19.07 37.26
C GLY A 176 -5.93 -17.74 37.07
N CYS A 177 -5.55 -16.68 37.80
CA CYS A 177 -6.17 -15.35 37.63
C CYS A 177 -5.74 -14.70 36.31
N MET A 178 -4.49 -14.88 35.89
CA MET A 178 -4.01 -14.43 34.58
C MET A 178 -4.81 -15.07 33.43
N VAL A 179 -5.04 -16.40 33.50
CA VAL A 179 -5.86 -17.14 32.53
C VAL A 179 -7.33 -16.71 32.56
N ALA A 180 -7.88 -16.38 33.73
CA ALA A 180 -9.26 -15.89 33.85
C ALA A 180 -9.44 -14.48 33.25
N GLU A 181 -8.51 -13.55 33.53
CA GLU A 181 -8.55 -12.18 33.00
C GLU A 181 -8.40 -12.14 31.47
N HIS A 182 -7.63 -13.07 30.89
CA HIS A 182 -7.29 -13.07 29.45
C HIS A 182 -8.16 -13.99 28.58
N GLN A 183 -9.30 -14.51 29.09
CA GLN A 183 -10.26 -15.29 28.28
C GLN A 183 -10.75 -14.54 27.02
N THR A 184 -10.92 -13.22 27.14
CA THR A 184 -11.33 -12.32 26.03
C THR A 184 -10.14 -11.76 25.25
N ARG A 185 -8.92 -11.94 25.74
CA ARG A 185 -7.65 -11.41 25.20
C ARG A 185 -6.56 -12.50 25.11
N PRO A 186 -6.84 -13.62 24.41
CA PRO A 186 -6.02 -14.83 24.49
C PRO A 186 -4.66 -14.76 23.77
N PHE A 187 -4.33 -13.62 23.15
CA PHE A 187 -3.10 -13.39 22.36
C PHE A 187 -2.20 -12.32 22.98
N ASP A 188 -2.50 -11.87 24.20
CA ASP A 188 -1.67 -10.90 24.89
C ASP A 188 -0.38 -11.54 25.44
N ARG A 189 0.70 -10.77 25.43
CA ARG A 189 2.01 -11.22 25.89
C ARG A 189 2.08 -11.18 27.41
N VAL A 190 2.37 -12.33 27.99
CA VAL A 190 2.52 -12.52 29.44
C VAL A 190 3.95 -12.91 29.80
N GLU A 191 4.34 -12.53 31.01
CA GLU A 191 5.65 -12.83 31.57
C GLU A 191 5.50 -13.41 32.97
N LYS A 192 6.49 -14.20 33.40
CA LYS A 192 6.57 -14.77 34.74
C LYS A 192 7.85 -14.28 35.43
N TRP A 193 7.76 -13.93 36.70
CA TRP A 193 8.94 -13.63 37.51
C TRP A 193 9.68 -14.93 37.86
N ASN A 194 10.96 -15.01 37.50
CA ASN A 194 11.81 -16.17 37.79
C ASN A 194 12.69 -16.01 39.03
N GLY A 195 12.52 -14.92 39.78
CA GLY A 195 13.35 -14.55 40.94
C GLY A 195 14.25 -13.34 40.66
N SER A 196 14.69 -13.15 39.41
CA SER A 196 15.62 -12.08 39.03
C SER A 196 15.09 -11.14 37.95
N PHE A 197 14.33 -11.66 36.98
CA PHE A 197 13.69 -10.88 35.93
C PHE A 197 12.35 -11.50 35.50
N PHE A 198 11.62 -10.78 34.65
CA PHE A 198 10.42 -11.29 34.00
C PHE A 198 10.80 -12.08 32.74
N GLU A 199 10.68 -13.40 32.79
CA GLU A 199 10.86 -14.27 31.64
C GLU A 199 9.58 -14.34 30.80
N ARG A 200 9.73 -14.39 29.47
CA ARG A 200 8.60 -14.53 28.55
C ARG A 200 7.92 -15.89 28.72
N THR A 201 6.61 -15.89 28.91
CA THR A 201 5.78 -17.10 28.86
C THR A 201 4.62 -16.91 27.86
N THR A 202 3.71 -17.88 27.78
CA THR A 202 2.50 -17.77 26.97
C THR A 202 1.29 -18.09 27.84
N LEU A 203 0.13 -17.53 27.50
CA LEU A 203 -1.13 -17.87 28.19
C LEU A 203 -1.42 -19.37 28.10
N GLN A 204 -1.04 -20.03 26.99
CA GLN A 204 -1.07 -21.49 26.84
C GLN A 204 -0.25 -22.20 27.92
N LYS A 205 1.01 -21.80 28.18
CA LYS A 205 1.86 -22.38 29.23
C LYS A 205 1.32 -22.13 30.64
N LEU A 206 0.53 -21.07 30.83
CA LEU A 206 -0.19 -20.80 32.08
C LEU A 206 -1.50 -21.58 32.22
N GLY A 207 -1.93 -22.30 31.17
CA GLY A 207 -3.13 -23.16 31.17
C GLY A 207 -4.34 -22.60 30.43
N LEU A 208 -4.21 -21.50 29.67
CA LEU A 208 -5.32 -21.00 28.85
C LEU A 208 -5.64 -21.98 27.71
N ILE A 209 -6.91 -22.37 27.63
CA ILE A 209 -7.49 -23.13 26.52
C ILE A 209 -8.62 -22.28 25.93
N ILE A 210 -8.56 -22.04 24.62
CA ILE A 210 -9.55 -21.27 23.88
C ILE A 210 -10.63 -22.24 23.39
N GLN A 211 -11.81 -22.22 24.03
CA GLN A 211 -12.97 -22.96 23.56
C GLN A 211 -13.61 -22.23 22.37
N LEU A 212 -13.79 -22.94 21.25
CA LEU A 212 -14.48 -22.46 20.05
C LEU A 212 -15.92 -22.99 20.03
N GLY A 213 -16.77 -22.36 19.21
CA GLY A 213 -18.17 -22.78 18.99
C GLY A 213 -19.15 -22.42 20.11
N HIS A 214 -18.68 -21.85 21.22
CA HIS A 214 -19.50 -21.39 22.35
C HIS A 214 -19.12 -19.94 22.74
N PRO A 215 -20.05 -19.18 23.36
CA PRO A 215 -19.74 -17.96 24.10
C PRO A 215 -18.68 -18.17 25.18
N ILE A 216 -17.95 -17.10 25.51
CA ILE A 216 -16.90 -17.13 26.53
C ILE A 216 -17.52 -17.38 27.91
N GLY A 217 -17.00 -18.38 28.63
CA GLY A 217 -17.48 -18.80 29.95
C GLY A 217 -18.43 -20.00 29.92
N GLU A 218 -19.03 -20.34 28.77
CA GLU A 218 -19.79 -21.58 28.63
C GLU A 218 -18.89 -22.82 28.53
N LYS A 219 -19.36 -23.93 29.10
CA LYS A 219 -18.68 -25.24 28.99
C LYS A 219 -19.28 -26.03 27.84
N CYS A 220 -18.44 -26.37 26.87
CA CYS A 220 -18.79 -27.31 25.80
C CYS A 220 -18.97 -28.72 26.39
N SER A 221 -20.05 -29.43 26.00
CA SER A 221 -20.29 -30.83 26.42
C SER A 221 -19.55 -31.87 25.59
N GLN A 222 -19.07 -31.52 24.39
CA GLN A 222 -18.20 -32.34 23.53
C GLN A 222 -17.02 -31.49 22.99
N PRO A 223 -16.07 -31.09 23.86
CA PRO A 223 -14.88 -30.36 23.45
C PRO A 223 -13.86 -31.29 22.80
N GLN A 224 -13.42 -30.98 21.59
CA GLN A 224 -12.39 -31.72 20.87
C GLN A 224 -11.10 -30.89 20.80
N PRO A 225 -10.00 -31.29 21.47
CA PRO A 225 -8.76 -30.54 21.44
C PRO A 225 -8.16 -30.48 20.03
N SER A 226 -7.57 -29.34 19.68
CA SER A 226 -6.73 -29.22 18.48
C SER A 226 -5.47 -30.09 18.61
N ARG A 227 -4.81 -30.39 17.48
CA ARG A 227 -3.45 -30.95 17.54
C ARG A 227 -2.51 -30.00 18.30
N THR A 228 -1.50 -30.58 18.96
CA THR A 228 -0.49 -29.86 19.73
C THR A 228 0.31 -28.89 18.87
N GLY A 229 0.71 -27.75 19.45
CA GLY A 229 1.47 -26.70 18.74
C GLY A 229 0.68 -25.94 17.68
N PHE A 230 -0.63 -25.74 17.88
CA PHE A 230 -1.43 -24.88 17.00
C PHE A 230 -0.92 -23.44 17.14
N VAL A 231 -0.58 -22.80 16.02
CA VAL A 231 -0.02 -21.44 16.01
C VAL A 231 -1.08 -20.41 15.64
N VAL A 232 -1.18 -19.31 16.39
CA VAL A 232 -1.90 -18.11 15.96
C VAL A 232 -0.89 -16.99 15.67
N VAL A 233 -1.03 -16.37 14.50
CA VAL A 233 -0.27 -15.18 14.10
C VAL A 233 -1.12 -13.93 14.38
N ASP A 234 -0.70 -13.18 15.38
CA ASP A 234 -1.36 -11.97 15.86
C ASP A 234 -0.44 -10.73 15.77
N LEU A 235 -1.01 -9.54 15.91
CA LEU A 235 -0.26 -8.27 16.03
C LEU A 235 0.70 -8.26 17.21
N GLU A 236 0.39 -8.96 18.30
CA GLU A 236 1.31 -9.10 19.44
C GLU A 236 2.39 -10.16 19.24
N GLY A 237 2.28 -10.98 18.20
CA GLY A 237 3.29 -11.93 17.77
C GLY A 237 2.72 -13.28 17.36
N ILE A 238 3.64 -14.20 17.08
CA ILE A 238 3.39 -15.58 16.67
C ILE A 238 3.40 -16.44 17.94
N GLN A 239 2.30 -17.10 18.26
CA GLN A 239 2.11 -17.76 19.56
C GLN A 239 1.51 -19.15 19.41
N ASP A 240 2.07 -20.11 20.15
CA ASP A 240 1.43 -21.40 20.39
C ASP A 240 0.22 -21.22 21.31
N VAL A 241 -0.91 -21.80 20.92
CA VAL A 241 -2.16 -21.77 21.66
C VAL A 241 -2.76 -23.16 21.81
N SER A 242 -3.54 -23.36 22.86
CA SER A 242 -4.38 -24.55 23.02
C SER A 242 -5.80 -24.19 22.64
N LEU A 243 -6.35 -24.86 21.62
CA LEU A 243 -7.72 -24.65 21.15
C LEU A 243 -8.55 -25.91 21.39
N GLN A 244 -9.83 -25.74 21.69
CA GLN A 244 -10.82 -26.80 21.69
C GLN A 244 -11.92 -26.45 20.68
N PHE A 245 -12.14 -27.31 19.70
CA PHE A 245 -13.30 -27.26 18.82
C PHE A 245 -14.54 -27.76 19.57
N CYS A 246 -15.72 -27.38 19.08
CA CYS A 246 -17.00 -27.93 19.51
C CYS A 246 -17.44 -29.02 18.52
N GLU A 247 -17.78 -30.20 19.02
CA GLU A 247 -18.35 -31.33 18.24
C GLU A 247 -19.76 -31.70 18.77
N CYS A 248 -20.43 -30.78 19.47
CA CYS A 248 -21.76 -30.98 20.05
C CYS A 248 -22.85 -31.08 18.97
N ARG A 249 -23.74 -32.08 19.05
CA ARG A 249 -24.83 -32.28 18.08
C ARG A 249 -25.87 -31.16 18.08
N SER A 250 -26.32 -30.70 19.26
CA SER A 250 -27.28 -29.59 19.40
C SER A 250 -26.57 -28.24 19.43
N VAL A 251 -25.76 -27.98 18.41
CA VAL A 251 -25.26 -26.64 18.08
C VAL A 251 -25.37 -26.50 16.57
N GLU A 252 -26.60 -26.35 16.07
CA GLU A 252 -26.93 -26.24 14.64
C GLU A 252 -26.16 -25.09 13.94
N ALA A 253 -25.63 -24.15 14.74
CA ALA A 253 -24.78 -23.03 14.34
C ALA A 253 -23.25 -23.24 14.54
N ALA A 254 -22.76 -24.37 15.06
CA ALA A 254 -21.32 -24.56 15.35
C ALA A 254 -20.50 -24.58 14.06
N GLY A 255 -20.92 -25.38 13.09
CA GLY A 255 -20.28 -25.56 11.80
C GLY A 255 -18.92 -26.28 11.85
N GLU A 256 -18.32 -26.43 10.68
CA GLU A 256 -17.00 -27.05 10.52
C GLU A 256 -15.89 -26.29 11.26
N ARG A 257 -14.77 -26.96 11.54
CA ARG A 257 -13.63 -26.39 12.29
C ARG A 257 -13.12 -25.05 11.73
N TRP A 258 -13.11 -24.89 10.41
CA TRP A 258 -12.74 -23.62 9.77
C TRP A 258 -13.80 -22.52 9.99
N GLN A 259 -15.08 -22.87 10.05
CA GLN A 259 -16.18 -21.94 10.36
C GLN A 259 -16.13 -21.49 11.82
N GLN A 260 -15.83 -22.42 12.75
CA GLN A 260 -15.63 -22.10 14.16
C GLN A 260 -14.48 -21.09 14.36
N LEU A 261 -13.34 -21.28 13.67
CA LEU A 261 -12.24 -20.32 13.66
C LEU A 261 -12.69 -18.96 13.07
N MET A 262 -13.35 -18.95 11.91
CA MET A 262 -13.82 -17.71 11.27
C MET A 262 -14.80 -16.93 12.16
N ARG A 263 -15.72 -17.62 12.85
CA ARG A 263 -16.64 -17.06 13.86
C ARG A 263 -15.88 -16.44 15.04
N ALA A 264 -14.81 -17.08 15.50
CA ALA A 264 -13.88 -16.56 16.50
C ALA A 264 -12.89 -15.48 15.97
N ARG A 265 -13.10 -14.97 14.74
CA ARG A 265 -12.23 -13.97 14.07
C ARG A 265 -10.78 -14.45 13.83
N LEU A 266 -10.63 -15.76 13.66
CA LEU A 266 -9.40 -16.45 13.30
C LEU A 266 -9.52 -16.96 11.86
N TYR A 267 -8.71 -16.46 10.95
CA TYR A 267 -8.68 -16.93 9.57
C TYR A 267 -7.77 -18.16 9.47
N PRO A 268 -8.29 -19.35 9.09
CA PRO A 268 -7.49 -20.57 9.04
C PRO A 268 -6.54 -20.60 7.84
N ALA A 269 -5.32 -21.10 8.04
CA ALA A 269 -4.34 -21.29 6.97
C ALA A 269 -4.67 -22.45 6.01
N THR A 270 -5.47 -23.42 6.48
CA THR A 270 -5.91 -24.66 5.83
C THR A 270 -7.32 -25.01 6.31
N VAL A 271 -8.15 -25.64 5.46
CA VAL A 271 -9.58 -25.86 5.75
C VAL A 271 -9.84 -27.16 6.51
N ALA A 272 -9.38 -28.30 6.00
CA ALA A 272 -9.71 -29.63 6.53
C ALA A 272 -9.12 -29.88 7.94
N GLU A 273 -7.83 -29.59 8.12
CA GLU A 273 -7.14 -29.67 9.40
C GLU A 273 -6.34 -28.37 9.63
N PRO A 274 -6.96 -27.35 10.23
CA PRO A 274 -6.25 -26.12 10.59
C PRO A 274 -5.25 -26.41 11.72
N HIS A 275 -3.99 -26.01 11.49
CA HIS A 275 -2.92 -26.02 12.50
C HIS A 275 -2.27 -24.62 12.66
N THR A 276 -2.73 -23.66 11.86
CA THR A 276 -2.34 -22.26 11.98
C THR A 276 -3.52 -21.37 11.60
N ALA A 277 -3.69 -20.27 12.33
CA ALA A 277 -4.65 -19.23 11.99
C ALA A 277 -4.05 -17.83 12.14
N PHE A 278 -4.64 -16.86 11.45
CA PHE A 278 -4.27 -15.46 11.48
C PHE A 278 -5.43 -14.65 12.05
N THR A 279 -5.20 -13.78 13.03
CA THR A 279 -6.30 -13.00 13.59
C THR A 279 -6.81 -11.97 12.56
N PHE A 280 -8.11 -11.71 12.53
CA PHE A 280 -8.68 -10.71 11.63
C PHE A 280 -8.08 -9.31 11.88
N ARG A 281 -7.60 -9.02 13.10
CA ARG A 281 -6.89 -7.77 13.41
C ARG A 281 -5.56 -7.68 12.65
N THR A 282 -4.75 -8.75 12.62
CA THR A 282 -3.52 -8.82 11.82
C THR A 282 -3.79 -8.63 10.33
N LEU A 283 -4.74 -9.39 9.77
CA LEU A 283 -5.07 -9.33 8.35
C LEU A 283 -5.60 -7.95 7.93
N SER A 284 -6.44 -7.35 8.77
CA SER A 284 -6.95 -5.99 8.56
C SER A 284 -5.83 -4.96 8.64
N HIS A 285 -5.01 -4.99 9.69
CA HIS A 285 -3.95 -4.02 9.92
C HIS A 285 -2.90 -4.03 8.80
N PHE A 286 -2.43 -5.22 8.38
CA PHE A 286 -1.53 -5.32 7.23
C PHE A 286 -2.17 -4.83 5.93
N HIS A 287 -3.47 -5.07 5.71
CA HIS A 287 -4.18 -4.54 4.53
C HIS A 287 -4.23 -3.00 4.52
N HIS A 288 -4.23 -2.33 5.68
CA HIS A 288 -4.10 -0.87 5.74
C HIS A 288 -2.64 -0.42 5.56
N LEU A 289 -1.66 -1.05 6.20
CA LEU A 289 -0.24 -0.69 6.06
C LEU A 289 0.28 -0.87 4.62
N THR A 290 -0.12 -1.94 3.93
CA THR A 290 0.31 -2.22 2.55
C THR A 290 -0.36 -1.29 1.52
N THR A 291 -1.52 -0.69 1.85
CA THR A 291 -2.20 0.28 0.95
C THR A 291 -1.72 1.72 1.20
N GLN A 292 -1.46 2.08 2.46
CA GLN A 292 -0.98 3.40 2.86
C GLN A 292 0.56 3.52 2.75
N GLY A 293 1.30 2.82 3.62
CA GLY A 293 2.77 2.89 3.69
C GLY A 293 3.49 2.02 2.65
N LYS A 294 2.75 1.28 1.81
CA LYS A 294 3.29 0.32 0.80
C LYS A 294 4.23 -0.74 1.39
N VAL A 295 4.09 -1.04 2.69
CA VAL A 295 4.90 -2.03 3.41
C VAL A 295 4.74 -3.41 2.75
N SER A 296 5.86 -4.09 2.54
CA SER A 296 5.86 -5.43 1.95
C SER A 296 5.34 -6.47 2.96
N LEU A 297 4.82 -7.58 2.45
CA LEU A 297 4.35 -8.68 3.31
C LEU A 297 5.51 -9.29 4.12
N TYR A 298 6.71 -9.30 3.54
CA TYR A 298 7.96 -9.74 4.17
C TYR A 298 8.32 -8.87 5.37
N ASP A 299 8.46 -7.55 5.18
CA ASP A 299 8.86 -6.65 6.26
C ASP A 299 7.85 -6.64 7.41
N PHE A 300 6.55 -6.73 7.10
CA PHE A 300 5.51 -6.82 8.11
C PHE A 300 5.58 -8.14 8.89
N TYR A 301 5.72 -9.28 8.20
CA TYR A 301 5.81 -10.59 8.86
C TYR A 301 7.09 -10.72 9.70
N TYR A 302 8.24 -10.29 9.17
CA TYR A 302 9.51 -10.24 9.89
C TYR A 302 9.45 -9.31 11.12
N THR A 303 8.66 -8.24 11.06
CA THR A 303 8.37 -7.39 12.23
C THR A 303 7.59 -8.15 13.31
N LEU A 304 6.64 -9.02 12.94
CA LEU A 304 5.95 -9.90 13.90
C LEU A 304 6.88 -10.96 14.47
N GLU A 305 7.78 -11.54 13.67
CA GLU A 305 8.83 -12.44 14.15
C GLU A 305 9.72 -11.72 15.18
N LYS A 306 10.18 -10.50 14.89
CA LYS A 306 11.00 -9.71 15.83
C LYS A 306 10.23 -9.20 17.06
N ARG A 307 8.90 -9.01 16.99
CA ARG A 307 8.05 -8.78 18.18
C ARG A 307 7.85 -10.06 19.02
N THR A 308 7.97 -11.22 18.39
CA THR A 308 7.88 -12.53 19.03
C THR A 308 9.20 -12.90 19.71
N ASP A 309 10.32 -12.79 18.99
CA ASP A 309 11.66 -12.95 19.51
C ASP A 309 12.63 -12.06 18.72
N ALA A 310 13.06 -10.95 19.33
CA ALA A 310 14.00 -10.03 18.72
C ALA A 310 15.40 -10.67 18.51
N LEU A 311 15.78 -11.57 19.43
CA LEU A 311 17.10 -12.21 19.49
C LEU A 311 17.17 -13.46 18.61
N GLY A 312 16.03 -14.11 18.35
CA GLY A 312 15.95 -15.36 17.58
C GLY A 312 16.51 -16.57 18.34
N ILE A 313 16.34 -16.59 19.67
CA ILE A 313 16.75 -17.70 20.55
C ILE A 313 15.76 -18.85 20.42
N SER A 314 14.47 -18.51 20.30
CA SER A 314 13.41 -19.38 19.85
C SER A 314 13.22 -19.22 18.34
N ASP A 315 13.22 -20.34 17.61
CA ASP A 315 12.96 -20.40 16.17
C ASP A 315 11.49 -20.81 15.94
N PRO A 316 10.53 -19.87 15.87
CA PRO A 316 9.16 -20.20 15.54
C PRO A 316 9.11 -20.67 14.08
N LYS A 317 8.66 -21.90 13.86
CA LYS A 317 8.52 -22.47 12.50
C LYS A 317 7.81 -21.47 11.58
N ASP A 318 8.42 -21.15 10.45
CA ASP A 318 7.90 -20.16 9.48
C ASP A 318 6.43 -20.41 9.06
N ARG A 319 5.68 -19.32 8.91
CA ARG A 319 4.29 -19.23 8.41
C ARG A 319 4.11 -18.18 7.32
N TYR A 320 5.19 -17.58 6.81
CA TYR A 320 5.19 -16.56 5.76
C TYR A 320 4.43 -17.00 4.50
N GLU A 321 4.70 -18.20 3.98
CA GLU A 321 3.99 -18.76 2.81
C GLU A 321 2.49 -19.00 3.06
N ALA A 322 2.11 -19.33 4.30
CA ALA A 322 0.71 -19.40 4.70
C ALA A 322 0.08 -17.99 4.77
N PHE A 323 0.82 -17.00 5.26
CA PHE A 323 0.38 -15.62 5.36
C PHE A 323 0.19 -14.96 3.99
N ILE A 324 1.08 -15.20 3.02
CA ILE A 324 0.91 -14.80 1.61
C ILE A 324 -0.42 -15.31 1.07
N ARG A 325 -0.69 -16.61 1.21
CA ARG A 325 -1.91 -17.26 0.72
C ARG A 325 -3.16 -16.70 1.40
N VAL A 326 -3.15 -16.60 2.73
CA VAL A 326 -4.28 -16.06 3.52
C VAL A 326 -4.54 -14.59 3.17
N MET A 327 -3.52 -13.76 3.00
CA MET A 327 -3.72 -12.36 2.62
C MET A 327 -4.35 -12.17 1.24
N ARG A 328 -4.04 -13.04 0.28
CA ARG A 328 -4.71 -13.03 -1.04
C ARG A 328 -6.19 -13.37 -0.92
N GLN A 329 -6.53 -14.42 -0.16
CA GLN A 329 -7.93 -14.81 0.09
C GLN A 329 -8.69 -13.73 0.87
N TRP A 330 -8.07 -13.15 1.91
CA TRP A 330 -8.64 -12.05 2.69
C TRP A 330 -8.94 -10.83 1.83
N ARG A 331 -7.99 -10.38 0.99
CA ARG A 331 -8.20 -9.26 0.05
C ARG A 331 -9.37 -9.54 -0.89
N TYR A 332 -9.45 -10.76 -1.44
CA TYR A 332 -10.54 -11.18 -2.32
C TYR A 332 -11.91 -11.13 -1.62
N LEU A 333 -12.05 -11.80 -0.47
CA LEU A 333 -13.29 -11.82 0.33
C LEU A 333 -13.71 -10.40 0.76
N ARG A 334 -12.76 -9.55 1.16
CA ARG A 334 -13.04 -8.15 1.51
C ARG A 334 -13.48 -7.31 0.31
N MET A 335 -13.07 -7.65 -0.91
CA MET A 335 -13.55 -6.99 -2.12
C MET A 335 -14.97 -7.44 -2.50
N LEU A 336 -15.26 -8.75 -2.44
CA LEU A 336 -16.61 -9.29 -2.61
C LEU A 336 -17.60 -8.66 -1.60
N GLN A 337 -17.21 -8.61 -0.32
CA GLN A 337 -18.02 -8.02 0.74
C GLN A 337 -18.26 -6.52 0.53
N ARG A 338 -17.23 -5.75 0.16
CA ARG A 338 -17.37 -4.31 -0.14
C ARG A 338 -18.21 -4.01 -1.38
N SER A 339 -18.27 -4.94 -2.32
CA SER A 339 -19.09 -4.83 -3.54
C SER A 339 -20.54 -5.29 -3.33
N GLY A 340 -20.91 -5.72 -2.11
CA GLY A 340 -22.26 -6.14 -1.77
C GLY A 340 -22.67 -7.54 -2.28
N ILE A 341 -21.76 -8.31 -2.89
CA ILE A 341 -22.07 -9.64 -3.45
C ILE A 341 -22.67 -10.57 -2.38
N GLY A 342 -22.13 -10.56 -1.15
CA GLY A 342 -22.64 -11.36 -0.04
C GLY A 342 -24.05 -10.99 0.45
N ASN A 343 -24.63 -9.90 -0.05
CA ASN A 343 -25.99 -9.45 0.27
C ASN A 343 -26.98 -9.68 -0.88
N GLN A 344 -26.58 -10.35 -1.97
CA GLN A 344 -27.41 -10.63 -3.13
C GLN A 344 -27.65 -12.15 -3.27
N PRO A 345 -28.74 -12.71 -2.70
CA PRO A 345 -28.94 -14.16 -2.65
C PRO A 345 -29.00 -14.86 -4.02
N SER A 346 -29.38 -14.11 -5.06
CA SER A 346 -29.48 -14.60 -6.44
C SER A 346 -28.19 -14.48 -7.26
N GLN A 347 -27.18 -13.72 -6.81
CA GLN A 347 -25.93 -13.54 -7.55
C GLN A 347 -24.88 -14.54 -7.04
N ARG A 348 -24.55 -15.53 -7.86
CA ARG A 348 -23.45 -16.46 -7.54
C ARG A 348 -22.10 -15.80 -7.82
N ILE A 349 -21.05 -16.28 -7.16
CA ILE A 349 -19.68 -15.74 -7.34
C ILE A 349 -19.18 -15.97 -8.77
N GLU A 350 -19.63 -17.05 -9.41
CA GLU A 350 -19.29 -17.42 -10.78
C GLU A 350 -19.94 -16.51 -11.83
N ASP A 351 -21.01 -15.79 -11.46
CA ASP A 351 -21.79 -14.91 -12.34
C ASP A 351 -21.37 -13.43 -12.27
N ILE A 352 -20.35 -13.11 -11.45
CA ILE A 352 -19.78 -11.75 -11.36
C ILE A 352 -19.16 -11.39 -12.71
N ARG A 353 -19.62 -10.31 -13.32
CA ARG A 353 -19.12 -9.87 -14.63
C ARG A 353 -17.75 -9.19 -14.49
N ASP A 354 -17.04 -9.13 -15.61
CA ASP A 354 -15.82 -8.33 -15.73
C ASP A 354 -16.03 -6.91 -15.19
N GLY A 355 -15.08 -6.40 -14.40
CA GLY A 355 -15.10 -5.05 -13.85
C GLY A 355 -16.18 -4.75 -12.80
N GLU A 356 -17.07 -5.69 -12.48
CA GLU A 356 -18.21 -5.46 -11.57
C GLU A 356 -17.79 -5.14 -10.12
N LEU A 357 -16.61 -5.58 -9.69
CA LEU A 357 -16.02 -5.29 -8.38
C LEU A 357 -15.14 -4.02 -8.35
N ALA A 358 -15.01 -3.30 -9.48
CA ALA A 358 -14.23 -2.07 -9.54
C ALA A 358 -15.03 -0.87 -9.00
N ILE A 359 -14.38 -0.03 -8.19
CA ILE A 359 -14.99 1.23 -7.74
C ILE A 359 -15.07 2.18 -8.92
N ARG A 360 -16.30 2.44 -9.40
CA ARG A 360 -16.54 3.42 -10.45
C ARG A 360 -16.42 4.84 -9.90
N CYS A 361 -15.82 5.75 -10.67
CA CYS A 361 -15.77 7.16 -10.33
C CYS A 361 -17.20 7.73 -10.11
N PRO A 362 -17.52 8.27 -8.92
CA PRO A 362 -18.88 8.72 -8.58
C PRO A 362 -19.29 9.99 -9.34
N ALA A 363 -18.32 10.76 -9.83
CA ALA A 363 -18.52 12.00 -10.59
C ALA A 363 -18.27 11.83 -12.11
N CYS A 364 -17.96 10.63 -12.60
CA CYS A 364 -18.03 10.36 -14.04
C CYS A 364 -19.50 10.27 -14.49
N PRO A 365 -19.87 10.85 -15.65
CA PRO A 365 -21.24 10.78 -16.16
C PRO A 365 -21.68 9.32 -16.39
N ARG A 366 -22.81 8.95 -15.78
CA ARG A 366 -23.51 7.65 -15.90
C ARG A 366 -25.00 7.91 -16.15
N PRO A 367 -25.50 7.72 -17.39
CA PRO A 367 -26.89 7.98 -17.73
C PRO A 367 -27.85 7.21 -16.82
N GLY A 368 -28.92 7.86 -16.36
CA GLY A 368 -29.88 7.30 -15.41
C GLY A 368 -29.37 7.13 -13.97
N VAL A 369 -28.17 7.64 -13.62
CA VAL A 369 -27.60 7.52 -12.26
C VAL A 369 -27.25 8.87 -11.64
N ASN A 370 -26.42 9.68 -12.32
CA ASN A 370 -25.83 10.90 -11.73
C ASN A 370 -25.75 12.09 -12.71
N MET A 371 -26.56 12.08 -13.76
CA MET A 371 -26.54 13.12 -14.79
C MET A 371 -27.96 13.38 -15.35
N PRO A 372 -28.30 14.63 -15.68
CA PRO A 372 -29.51 14.95 -16.44
C PRO A 372 -29.37 14.47 -17.89
N GLU A 373 -30.49 14.44 -18.63
CA GLU A 373 -30.57 13.88 -19.99
C GLU A 373 -29.72 14.64 -21.03
N ASN A 374 -29.28 15.86 -20.70
CA ASN A 374 -28.83 16.89 -21.64
C ASN A 374 -27.28 17.10 -21.70
N PHE A 375 -26.50 16.49 -20.80
CA PHE A 375 -25.09 16.85 -20.49
C PHE A 375 -24.34 15.60 -19.95
N THR A 376 -23.07 15.24 -20.22
CA THR A 376 -21.94 15.88 -20.95
C THR A 376 -20.83 14.84 -21.31
N ALA A 377 -19.66 15.28 -21.81
CA ALA A 377 -18.48 14.46 -22.14
C ALA A 377 -17.79 13.72 -20.97
N LEU A 378 -17.12 12.63 -21.31
CA LEU A 378 -16.29 11.75 -20.48
C LEU A 378 -14.81 11.90 -20.86
N SER A 379 -13.96 12.38 -19.95
CA SER A 379 -12.52 12.45 -20.19
C SER A 379 -11.79 11.30 -19.51
N LYS A 380 -10.90 10.64 -20.25
CA LYS A 380 -10.12 9.46 -19.85
C LYS A 380 -8.65 9.69 -20.16
N HIS A 381 -7.76 9.30 -19.26
CA HIS A 381 -6.32 9.32 -19.53
C HIS A 381 -5.80 7.89 -19.69
N ILE A 382 -4.78 7.71 -20.53
CA ILE A 382 -4.02 6.46 -20.66
C ILE A 382 -2.51 6.72 -20.65
N ASP A 383 -1.76 5.82 -20.03
CA ASP A 383 -0.28 5.81 -20.02
C ASP A 383 0.29 4.40 -19.68
N ALA A 384 1.53 4.12 -20.10
CA ALA A 384 2.33 2.93 -19.81
C ALA A 384 3.45 3.14 -18.76
N CYS A 385 3.24 2.65 -17.54
CA CYS A 385 4.30 2.59 -16.54
C CYS A 385 5.19 1.33 -16.67
N PHE A 386 6.42 1.53 -17.14
CA PHE A 386 7.47 0.50 -17.24
C PHE A 386 8.17 0.14 -15.91
N ARG A 387 7.75 0.74 -14.79
CA ARG A 387 8.31 0.43 -13.45
C ARG A 387 7.64 -0.79 -12.81
N LEU A 388 6.36 -1.03 -13.09
CA LEU A 388 5.56 -2.14 -12.57
C LEU A 388 5.85 -3.47 -13.31
N LYS A 389 7.10 -3.92 -13.23
CA LYS A 389 7.57 -5.18 -13.83
C LYS A 389 7.16 -6.39 -12.99
N ARG A 390 7.15 -7.57 -13.61
CA ARG A 390 6.98 -8.88 -12.94
C ARG A 390 7.92 -9.93 -13.53
N ARG A 391 8.71 -10.60 -12.68
CA ARG A 391 9.63 -11.68 -13.10
C ARG A 391 8.87 -12.94 -13.53
N GLN A 392 9.49 -13.74 -14.39
CA GLN A 392 8.93 -14.99 -14.88
C GLN A 392 9.17 -16.15 -13.89
N ILE A 393 8.62 -16.04 -12.67
CA ILE A 393 8.78 -17.01 -11.58
C ILE A 393 7.59 -17.98 -11.41
N SER A 394 6.43 -17.66 -11.97
CA SER A 394 5.20 -18.45 -11.88
C SER A 394 4.27 -18.20 -13.06
N ASN A 395 3.18 -18.97 -13.16
CA ASN A 395 2.18 -18.95 -14.23
C ASN A 395 0.76 -19.17 -13.67
N GLU A 396 -0.27 -18.84 -14.47
CA GLU A 396 -1.69 -18.92 -14.09
C GLU A 396 -2.15 -20.32 -13.60
N LYS A 397 -1.51 -21.41 -14.05
CA LYS A 397 -1.87 -22.77 -13.62
C LYS A 397 -1.39 -23.06 -12.18
N LYS A 398 -0.24 -22.51 -11.78
CA LYS A 398 0.33 -22.66 -10.43
C LYS A 398 -0.18 -21.58 -9.47
N ASP A 399 -0.42 -20.38 -9.98
CA ASP A 399 -0.80 -19.20 -9.21
C ASP A 399 -1.88 -18.38 -9.95
N PRO A 400 -3.15 -18.84 -9.97
CA PRO A 400 -4.23 -18.12 -10.63
C PRO A 400 -4.62 -16.86 -9.86
N GLY A 401 -5.01 -15.80 -10.58
CA GLY A 401 -5.63 -14.62 -9.99
C GLY A 401 -7.05 -14.87 -9.51
N LEU A 402 -7.34 -14.51 -8.25
CA LEU A 402 -8.66 -14.73 -7.62
C LEU A 402 -9.74 -13.77 -8.13
N PHE A 403 -9.35 -12.59 -8.61
CA PHE A 403 -10.28 -11.54 -9.07
C PHE A 403 -9.85 -10.87 -10.38
N THR A 404 -8.90 -11.46 -11.10
CA THR A 404 -8.39 -10.90 -12.36
C THR A 404 -9.46 -10.96 -13.44
N GLY A 405 -9.81 -9.82 -14.04
CA GLY A 405 -11.02 -9.63 -14.84
C GLY A 405 -12.16 -8.95 -14.07
N LEU A 406 -12.36 -9.26 -12.78
CA LEU A 406 -13.51 -8.80 -12.00
C LEU A 406 -13.41 -7.35 -11.50
N ALA A 407 -12.21 -6.75 -11.52
CA ALA A 407 -11.98 -5.38 -11.04
C ALA A 407 -11.15 -4.56 -12.06
N TYR A 408 -9.98 -4.05 -11.69
CA TYR A 408 -9.22 -3.11 -12.52
C TYR A 408 -8.37 -3.78 -13.62
N PHE A 409 -7.83 -4.98 -13.38
CA PHE A 409 -7.09 -5.73 -14.39
C PHE A 409 -8.01 -6.54 -15.30
N VAL A 410 -7.71 -6.57 -16.60
CA VAL A 410 -8.43 -7.36 -17.61
C VAL A 410 -8.34 -8.88 -17.37
N SER A 411 -9.35 -9.63 -17.82
CA SER A 411 -9.35 -11.09 -17.85
C SER A 411 -8.13 -11.63 -18.60
N GLN A 412 -7.27 -12.40 -17.93
CA GLN A 412 -6.12 -13.03 -18.58
C GLN A 412 -6.51 -14.18 -19.50
N LYS A 413 -7.70 -14.77 -19.30
CA LYS A 413 -8.23 -15.86 -20.14
C LYS A 413 -8.42 -15.40 -21.58
N ASP A 414 -8.91 -14.17 -21.77
CA ASP A 414 -9.20 -13.59 -23.09
C ASP A 414 -8.04 -12.72 -23.60
N TYR A 415 -7.38 -11.99 -22.70
CA TYR A 415 -6.25 -11.12 -23.05
C TYR A 415 -5.04 -11.90 -23.55
N GLN A 416 -4.66 -13.03 -22.93
CA GLN A 416 -3.42 -13.75 -23.30
C GLN A 416 -3.51 -14.45 -24.67
N PRO A 417 -4.62 -15.09 -25.09
CA PRO A 417 -4.76 -15.61 -26.45
C PRO A 417 -4.75 -14.51 -27.50
N TRP A 418 -5.51 -13.43 -27.28
CA TRP A 418 -5.52 -12.28 -28.19
C TRP A 418 -4.12 -11.64 -28.30
N LEU A 419 -3.41 -11.45 -27.19
CA LEU A 419 -2.06 -10.88 -27.18
C LEU A 419 -1.04 -11.74 -27.94
N LYS A 420 -1.25 -13.07 -28.03
CA LYS A 420 -0.44 -13.95 -28.89
C LYS A 420 -0.77 -13.81 -30.38
N SER A 421 -2.02 -13.48 -30.71
CA SER A 421 -2.46 -13.20 -32.10
C SER A 421 -1.94 -11.85 -32.60
N VAL A 422 -1.69 -10.89 -31.70
CA VAL A 422 -1.03 -9.63 -32.00
C VAL A 422 0.47 -9.89 -32.22
N GLY A 423 0.90 -9.82 -33.49
CA GLY A 423 2.28 -10.04 -33.89
C GLY A 423 3.28 -8.96 -33.40
N GLU A 424 4.44 -8.91 -34.05
CA GLU A 424 5.38 -7.80 -33.84
C GLU A 424 4.85 -6.53 -34.51
N GLN A 425 4.74 -5.47 -33.72
CA GLN A 425 4.38 -4.12 -34.17
C GLN A 425 5.62 -3.25 -33.96
N LYS A 426 6.09 -2.61 -35.03
CA LYS A 426 7.20 -1.66 -35.00
C LYS A 426 6.64 -0.28 -35.27
N GLU A 427 6.28 0.43 -34.20
CA GLU A 427 5.84 1.82 -34.28
C GLU A 427 7.08 2.70 -34.49
N THR A 428 7.09 3.51 -35.55
CA THR A 428 8.12 4.54 -35.79
C THR A 428 7.60 5.89 -35.34
N SER A 429 8.38 6.60 -34.51
CA SER A 429 8.04 7.95 -34.10
C SER A 429 8.02 8.89 -35.32
N THR A 430 6.92 9.63 -35.46
CA THR A 430 6.69 10.61 -36.54
C THR A 430 6.52 12.04 -36.03
N CYS A 431 6.78 12.24 -34.74
CA CYS A 431 6.87 13.54 -34.08
C CYS A 431 8.25 13.59 -33.42
N SER A 432 9.04 14.59 -33.79
CA SER A 432 10.37 14.85 -33.22
C SER A 432 10.30 15.07 -31.70
N GLY A 433 11.34 14.64 -30.98
CA GLY A 433 11.49 14.82 -29.52
C GLY A 433 11.09 13.62 -28.63
N LEU A 434 10.22 12.72 -29.10
CA LEU A 434 9.66 11.65 -28.26
C LEU A 434 10.57 10.41 -28.10
N ALA A 435 11.58 10.51 -27.24
CA ALA A 435 12.42 9.39 -26.83
C ALA A 435 11.68 8.26 -26.09
N ALA A 436 10.41 8.46 -25.70
CA ALA A 436 9.59 7.50 -24.97
C ALA A 436 9.41 6.17 -25.73
N VAL A 437 8.96 6.23 -26.98
CA VAL A 437 8.70 5.04 -27.83
C VAL A 437 9.99 4.25 -28.08
N ASP A 438 11.09 4.94 -28.39
CA ASP A 438 12.38 4.30 -28.69
C ASP A 438 13.05 3.69 -27.45
N GLN A 439 12.87 4.31 -26.26
CA GLN A 439 13.35 3.72 -24.99
C GLN A 439 12.47 2.58 -24.47
N ALA A 440 11.15 2.64 -24.69
CA ALA A 440 10.22 1.58 -24.32
C ALA A 440 10.54 0.26 -25.05
N ASN A 441 10.88 0.36 -26.34
CA ASN A 441 11.15 -0.79 -27.21
C ASN A 441 12.53 -1.46 -26.97
N THR A 442 13.46 -0.83 -26.25
CA THR A 442 14.87 -1.24 -26.21
C THR A 442 15.36 -1.83 -24.88
N LYS A 443 14.58 -1.84 -23.79
CA LYS A 443 15.05 -2.23 -22.44
C LYS A 443 14.62 -3.64 -21.98
N TYR A 444 15.60 -4.56 -21.94
CA TYR A 444 15.70 -5.75 -21.07
C TYR A 444 14.40 -6.48 -20.70
N SER A 445 13.86 -7.29 -21.62
CA SER A 445 12.70 -8.16 -21.36
C SER A 445 13.04 -9.57 -20.87
N ARG A 446 14.31 -10.00 -20.94
CA ARG A 446 14.71 -11.38 -20.56
C ARG A 446 14.52 -11.60 -19.06
N GLY A 447 13.81 -12.67 -18.68
CA GLY A 447 13.50 -13.00 -17.29
C GLY A 447 12.24 -12.31 -16.72
N TYR A 448 11.56 -11.47 -17.50
CA TYR A 448 10.32 -10.81 -17.11
C TYR A 448 9.12 -11.38 -17.86
N ALA A 449 8.07 -11.75 -17.13
CA ALA A 449 6.77 -12.11 -17.70
C ALA A 449 5.98 -10.85 -18.11
N THR A 450 6.17 -9.76 -17.37
CA THR A 450 5.54 -8.46 -17.61
C THR A 450 6.59 -7.35 -17.52
N THR A 451 6.65 -6.46 -18.52
CA THR A 451 7.63 -5.37 -18.60
C THR A 451 7.13 -4.01 -18.08
N GLY A 452 5.85 -3.92 -17.73
CA GLY A 452 5.17 -2.73 -17.21
C GLY A 452 3.65 -2.93 -17.25
N SER A 453 2.88 -1.89 -16.93
CA SER A 453 1.41 -1.90 -17.08
C SER A 453 0.94 -0.65 -17.80
N MET A 454 -0.05 -0.82 -18.66
CA MET A 454 -0.84 0.28 -19.24
C MET A 454 -2.12 0.43 -18.42
N LEU A 455 -2.52 1.67 -18.15
CA LEU A 455 -3.60 2.04 -17.26
C LEU A 455 -4.55 3.02 -17.94
N CYS A 456 -5.86 2.80 -17.81
CA CYS A 456 -6.89 3.78 -18.12
C CYS A 456 -7.62 4.22 -16.85
N LEU A 457 -7.73 5.54 -16.66
CA LEU A 457 -8.40 6.14 -15.50
C LEU A 457 -9.26 7.36 -15.86
N CYS A 458 -10.12 7.76 -14.92
CA CYS A 458 -10.87 9.01 -14.96
C CYS A 458 -9.92 10.22 -14.88
N ALA A 459 -9.89 11.01 -15.96
CA ALA A 459 -9.06 12.20 -16.14
C ALA A 459 -9.07 13.23 -14.99
N ARG A 460 -10.21 13.36 -14.29
CA ARG A 460 -10.49 14.46 -13.35
C ARG A 460 -10.48 14.05 -11.89
N HIS A 461 -10.60 12.75 -11.61
CA HIS A 461 -10.76 12.22 -10.25
C HIS A 461 -9.81 11.05 -9.97
N GLU A 462 -8.94 10.70 -10.93
CA GLU A 462 -7.82 9.75 -10.78
C GLU A 462 -8.21 8.33 -10.34
N ILE A 463 -9.49 7.98 -10.49
CA ILE A 463 -10.04 6.66 -10.23
C ILE A 463 -9.83 5.78 -11.46
N VAL A 464 -9.18 4.62 -11.26
CA VAL A 464 -8.92 3.60 -12.27
C VAL A 464 -10.24 3.05 -12.84
N GLU A 465 -10.33 2.93 -14.16
CA GLU A 465 -11.53 2.38 -14.79
C GLU A 465 -11.66 0.86 -14.57
N PRO A 466 -12.89 0.32 -14.51
CA PRO A 466 -13.11 -1.12 -14.52
C PRO A 466 -12.45 -1.76 -15.76
N THR A 467 -11.71 -2.84 -15.54
CA THR A 467 -10.85 -3.49 -16.55
C THR A 467 -9.97 -2.54 -17.39
N GLY A 468 -9.54 -1.42 -16.80
CA GLY A 468 -8.65 -0.43 -17.43
C GLY A 468 -7.15 -0.73 -17.34
N MET A 469 -6.72 -1.78 -16.64
CA MET A 469 -5.30 -2.14 -16.51
C MET A 469 -4.94 -3.38 -17.34
N VAL A 470 -3.87 -3.28 -18.14
CA VAL A 470 -3.32 -4.38 -18.94
C VAL A 470 -1.82 -4.56 -18.71
N ASP A 471 -1.37 -5.80 -18.91
CA ASP A 471 0.03 -6.20 -18.71
C ASP A 471 0.85 -6.06 -19.99
N LEU A 472 1.93 -5.29 -19.94
CA LEU A 472 2.80 -5.03 -21.10
C LEU A 472 3.77 -6.19 -21.34
N ARG A 473 3.87 -6.61 -22.62
CA ARG A 473 4.91 -7.54 -23.12
C ARG A 473 5.79 -6.85 -24.16
N LYS A 474 6.97 -6.39 -23.72
CA LYS A 474 8.00 -5.69 -24.52
C LYS A 474 7.49 -4.35 -25.09
N GLY A 475 7.83 -3.26 -24.41
CA GLY A 475 7.47 -1.91 -24.83
C GLY A 475 5.99 -1.59 -24.75
N GLU A 476 5.64 -0.44 -25.29
CA GLU A 476 4.27 0.06 -25.44
C GLU A 476 3.90 -0.07 -26.92
N LYS A 477 3.21 -1.17 -27.24
CA LYS A 477 2.61 -1.36 -28.56
C LYS A 477 1.19 -0.79 -28.53
N PHE A 478 0.76 -0.11 -29.59
CA PHE A 478 -0.58 0.48 -29.64
C PHE A 478 -1.71 -0.51 -29.39
N ALA A 479 -1.57 -1.78 -29.80
CA ALA A 479 -2.55 -2.80 -29.49
C ALA A 479 -2.84 -2.94 -27.98
N LEU A 480 -1.82 -2.80 -27.12
CA LEU A 480 -1.97 -2.91 -25.67
C LEU A 480 -2.79 -1.73 -25.12
N SER A 481 -2.50 -0.52 -25.61
CA SER A 481 -3.29 0.69 -25.33
C SER A 481 -4.73 0.54 -25.86
N ASP A 482 -4.91 0.02 -27.08
CA ASP A 482 -6.23 -0.24 -27.68
C ASP A 482 -7.06 -1.21 -26.83
N TYR A 483 -6.47 -2.29 -26.32
CA TYR A 483 -7.18 -3.25 -25.46
C TYR A 483 -7.55 -2.62 -24.10
N ALA A 484 -6.66 -1.82 -23.49
CA ALA A 484 -6.96 -1.11 -22.25
C ALA A 484 -8.09 -0.08 -22.44
N VAL A 485 -8.10 0.66 -23.55
CA VAL A 485 -9.18 1.58 -23.92
C VAL A 485 -10.47 0.82 -24.18
N GLY A 486 -10.46 -0.22 -25.02
CA GLY A 486 -11.67 -0.99 -25.34
C GLY A 486 -12.29 -1.68 -24.13
N SER A 487 -11.47 -2.37 -23.33
CA SER A 487 -11.92 -3.08 -22.13
C SER A 487 -12.39 -2.15 -21.01
N SER A 488 -11.87 -0.92 -20.91
CA SER A 488 -12.41 0.09 -19.98
C SER A 488 -13.68 0.78 -20.50
N GLN A 489 -13.70 1.17 -21.78
CA GLN A 489 -14.78 2.00 -22.32
C GLN A 489 -16.09 1.24 -22.52
N ARG A 490 -16.08 -0.11 -22.59
CA ARG A 490 -17.33 -0.91 -22.59
C ARG A 490 -18.20 -0.71 -21.34
N HIS A 491 -17.62 -0.24 -20.24
CA HIS A 491 -18.35 0.07 -19.00
C HIS A 491 -18.99 1.46 -18.98
N SER A 492 -18.73 2.26 -20.01
CA SER A 492 -19.23 3.64 -20.15
C SER A 492 -20.17 3.74 -21.34
N ASP A 493 -21.30 4.42 -21.17
CA ASP A 493 -22.33 4.54 -22.20
C ASP A 493 -21.74 5.07 -23.52
N GLU A 494 -22.01 4.38 -24.64
CA GLU A 494 -21.43 4.72 -25.94
C GLU A 494 -21.82 6.12 -26.42
N ARG A 495 -22.96 6.66 -25.96
CA ARG A 495 -23.46 7.99 -26.34
C ARG A 495 -22.60 9.12 -25.80
N LEU A 496 -21.79 8.89 -24.76
CA LEU A 496 -20.92 9.91 -24.16
C LEU A 496 -19.84 10.36 -25.16
N PHE A 497 -19.69 11.68 -25.29
CA PHE A 497 -18.51 12.25 -25.96
C PHE A 497 -17.25 11.92 -25.17
N ARG A 498 -16.13 11.62 -25.82
CA ARG A 498 -14.90 11.10 -25.19
C ARG A 498 -13.70 11.96 -25.52
N VAL A 499 -12.97 12.37 -24.49
CA VAL A 499 -11.65 13.02 -24.63
C VAL A 499 -10.61 12.06 -24.05
N LEU A 500 -9.84 11.41 -24.93
CA LEU A 500 -8.76 10.51 -24.55
C LEU A 500 -7.43 11.28 -24.51
N CYS A 501 -6.87 11.47 -23.32
CA CYS A 501 -5.54 12.04 -23.15
C CYS A 501 -4.47 10.95 -23.12
N TYR A 502 -3.37 11.17 -23.84
CA TYR A 502 -2.25 10.25 -23.96
C TYR A 502 -1.03 11.01 -24.47
N ASP A 503 0.15 10.78 -23.89
CA ASP A 503 1.43 11.34 -24.35
C ASP A 503 1.56 11.33 -25.87
N ILE A 504 1.36 10.17 -26.49
CA ILE A 504 1.55 9.98 -27.91
C ILE A 504 0.23 10.03 -28.71
N ALA A 505 -0.78 10.74 -28.21
CA ALA A 505 -2.09 10.93 -28.86
C ALA A 505 -2.00 11.38 -30.32
N CYS A 506 -1.07 12.30 -30.64
CA CYS A 506 -0.86 12.80 -32.00
C CYS A 506 -0.38 11.70 -32.99
N GLN A 507 0.11 10.57 -32.48
CA GLN A 507 0.49 9.39 -33.28
C GLN A 507 -0.59 8.30 -33.17
N TYR A 508 -1.05 8.03 -31.94
CA TYR A 508 -2.02 7.00 -31.60
C TYR A 508 -3.36 7.14 -32.35
N HIS A 509 -3.88 8.36 -32.48
CA HIS A 509 -5.18 8.64 -33.09
C HIS A 509 -5.27 8.24 -34.57
N LYS A 510 -4.15 8.30 -35.32
CA LYS A 510 -4.11 8.24 -36.80
C LYS A 510 -4.83 7.03 -37.38
N ARG A 511 -4.74 5.88 -36.70
CA ARG A 511 -5.41 4.61 -37.07
C ARG A 511 -6.28 4.05 -35.94
N PHE A 512 -6.65 4.86 -34.95
CA PHE A 512 -7.37 4.40 -33.75
C PHE A 512 -8.63 3.62 -34.09
N PHE A 513 -9.53 4.19 -34.91
CA PHE A 513 -10.80 3.54 -35.25
C PHE A 513 -10.64 2.21 -36.01
N GLU A 514 -9.61 2.09 -36.85
CA GLU A 514 -9.28 0.84 -37.55
C GLU A 514 -8.83 -0.24 -36.56
N ARG A 515 -7.89 0.09 -35.65
CA ARG A 515 -7.37 -0.86 -34.66
C ARG A 515 -8.44 -1.28 -33.65
N MET A 516 -9.27 -0.33 -33.20
CA MET A 516 -10.37 -0.58 -32.27
C MET A 516 -11.46 -1.48 -32.87
N ALA A 517 -11.73 -1.37 -34.18
CA ALA A 517 -12.64 -2.29 -34.87
C ALA A 517 -12.12 -3.75 -34.90
N CYS A 518 -10.79 -3.92 -34.94
CA CYS A 518 -10.12 -5.22 -34.92
C CYS A 518 -10.02 -5.85 -33.51
N LEU A 519 -10.45 -5.18 -32.44
CA LEU A 519 -10.44 -5.78 -31.09
C LEU A 519 -11.38 -7.00 -31.00
N PRO A 520 -11.07 -7.98 -30.12
CA PRO A 520 -11.93 -9.14 -29.91
C PRO A 520 -13.24 -8.70 -29.23
N THR A 521 -14.32 -9.46 -29.44
CA THR A 521 -15.68 -9.10 -28.98
C THR A 521 -15.74 -8.68 -27.51
N VAL A 522 -14.97 -9.33 -26.62
CA VAL A 522 -14.89 -9.03 -25.18
C VAL A 522 -14.41 -7.61 -24.84
N ALA A 523 -13.65 -6.96 -25.74
CA ALA A 523 -13.07 -5.63 -25.58
C ALA A 523 -13.48 -4.65 -26.70
N ARG A 524 -14.36 -5.07 -27.62
CA ARG A 524 -14.87 -4.24 -28.72
C ARG A 524 -15.98 -3.31 -28.19
N ILE A 525 -16.03 -2.09 -28.72
CA ILE A 525 -16.98 -1.04 -28.32
C ILE A 525 -17.64 -0.40 -29.54
N GLY A 526 -18.78 0.25 -29.36
CA GLY A 526 -19.37 1.14 -30.37
C GLY A 526 -18.45 2.33 -30.67
N LEU A 527 -18.23 2.62 -31.96
CA LEU A 527 -17.27 3.64 -32.43
C LEU A 527 -17.96 4.75 -33.23
N HIS A 528 -18.50 5.74 -32.53
CA HIS A 528 -19.00 6.98 -33.13
C HIS A 528 -17.86 7.99 -33.32
N LYS A 529 -17.32 8.11 -34.53
CA LYS A 529 -16.10 8.92 -34.82
C LYS A 529 -16.22 10.39 -34.41
N ASP A 530 -17.41 10.96 -34.54
CA ASP A 530 -17.82 12.30 -34.11
C ASP A 530 -17.68 12.52 -32.59
N ARG A 531 -17.76 11.45 -31.80
CA ARG A 531 -17.76 11.48 -30.33
C ARG A 531 -16.39 11.25 -29.69
N TRP A 532 -15.29 11.23 -30.46
CA TRP A 532 -13.95 11.07 -29.91
C TRP A 532 -13.05 12.26 -30.23
N LYS A 533 -12.33 12.73 -29.22
CA LYS A 533 -11.21 13.67 -29.31
C LYS A 533 -10.00 13.08 -28.61
N PHE A 534 -8.82 13.46 -29.09
CA PHE A 534 -7.54 13.00 -28.59
C PHE A 534 -6.74 14.21 -28.13
N ALA A 535 -6.08 14.08 -26.98
CA ALA A 535 -5.34 15.17 -26.36
C ALA A 535 -3.97 14.69 -25.88
N VAL A 536 -2.99 15.58 -25.81
CA VAL A 536 -1.72 15.36 -25.12
C VAL A 536 -1.75 16.17 -23.81
N PRO A 537 -1.23 15.61 -22.69
CA PRO A 537 -1.13 16.35 -21.41
C PRO A 537 -0.35 17.67 -21.54
N LYS A 538 -0.66 18.66 -20.68
CA LYS A 538 -0.15 20.04 -20.76
C LYS A 538 1.37 20.17 -20.58
N LEU A 539 2.00 19.27 -19.82
CA LEU A 539 3.45 19.20 -19.69
C LEU A 539 4.06 18.57 -20.94
N HIS A 540 3.48 17.46 -21.39
CA HIS A 540 4.01 16.64 -22.47
C HIS A 540 3.89 17.33 -23.84
N ILE A 541 2.80 18.07 -24.09
CA ILE A 541 2.52 18.72 -25.39
C ILE A 541 3.60 19.74 -25.80
N GLN A 542 4.31 20.35 -24.85
CA GLN A 542 5.42 21.27 -25.14
C GLN A 542 6.59 20.58 -25.84
N GLY A 543 6.79 19.27 -25.60
CA GLY A 543 7.80 18.45 -26.25
C GLY A 543 7.42 17.97 -27.66
N HIS A 544 6.22 18.30 -28.14
CA HIS A 544 5.76 17.93 -29.47
C HIS A 544 5.93 19.09 -30.47
N GLU A 545 5.96 18.74 -31.76
CA GLU A 545 5.97 19.70 -32.87
C GLU A 545 4.79 20.68 -32.80
N ARG A 546 5.00 21.91 -33.27
CA ARG A 546 4.00 22.99 -33.25
C ARG A 546 2.61 22.56 -33.74
N ARG A 547 2.54 21.78 -34.83
CA ARG A 547 1.27 21.24 -35.33
C ARG A 547 0.56 20.35 -34.29
N CYS A 548 1.30 19.55 -33.53
CA CYS A 548 0.67 18.78 -32.45
C CYS A 548 0.11 19.70 -31.35
N GLN A 549 0.82 20.78 -31.01
CA GLN A 549 0.38 21.76 -30.02
C GLN A 549 -0.92 22.46 -30.45
N GLU A 550 -1.07 22.77 -31.73
CA GLU A 550 -2.28 23.39 -32.31
C GLU A 550 -3.48 22.44 -32.35
N TYR A 551 -3.28 21.13 -32.58
CA TYR A 551 -4.38 20.16 -32.78
C TYR A 551 -4.72 19.26 -31.56
N PHE A 552 -3.80 19.07 -30.60
CA PHE A 552 -3.96 18.12 -29.48
C PHE A 552 -3.85 18.76 -28.07
N ALA A 553 -3.62 20.07 -27.97
CA ALA A 553 -3.58 20.73 -26.66
C ALA A 553 -4.97 20.86 -26.03
N LEU A 554 -5.12 20.36 -24.80
CA LEU A 554 -6.38 20.28 -24.04
C LEU A 554 -7.21 21.58 -24.05
N HIS A 555 -6.58 22.75 -24.07
CA HIS A 555 -7.27 24.05 -24.05
C HIS A 555 -8.15 24.34 -25.28
N PHE A 556 -7.95 23.65 -26.40
CA PHE A 556 -8.72 23.82 -27.63
C PHE A 556 -9.75 22.69 -27.84
N ILE A 557 -9.84 21.73 -26.91
CA ILE A 557 -10.67 20.53 -27.05
C ILE A 557 -11.96 20.70 -26.26
N LEU A 558 -13.07 20.87 -26.98
CA LEU A 558 -14.41 20.86 -26.39
C LEU A 558 -14.62 19.58 -25.56
N GLY A 559 -15.15 19.72 -24.36
CA GLY A 559 -15.36 18.62 -23.42
C GLY A 559 -14.17 18.27 -22.53
N ALA A 560 -12.95 18.75 -22.80
CA ALA A 560 -11.80 18.54 -21.91
C ALA A 560 -12.03 19.22 -20.54
N GLY A 561 -12.49 20.48 -20.56
CA GLY A 561 -12.58 21.33 -19.37
C GLY A 561 -11.19 21.77 -18.89
N GLN A 562 -11.09 22.25 -17.66
CA GLN A 562 -9.84 22.79 -17.11
C GLN A 562 -8.85 21.73 -16.57
N THR A 563 -8.91 20.48 -17.03
CA THR A 563 -7.91 19.44 -16.69
C THR A 563 -6.54 19.77 -17.29
N ASP A 564 -5.46 19.24 -16.70
CA ASP A 564 -4.09 19.35 -17.19
C ASP A 564 -3.60 18.11 -17.96
N GLY A 565 -4.23 16.95 -17.80
CA GLY A 565 -3.79 15.68 -18.40
C GLY A 565 -2.91 14.82 -17.47
N GLU A 566 -2.40 15.38 -16.38
CA GLU A 566 -1.21 14.87 -15.67
C GLU A 566 -1.52 13.89 -14.52
N GLY A 567 -2.79 13.77 -14.10
CA GLY A 567 -3.18 12.95 -12.94
C GLY A 567 -2.79 11.46 -13.02
N ILE A 568 -2.52 10.93 -14.22
CA ILE A 568 -2.02 9.56 -14.37
C ILE A 568 -0.55 9.40 -13.92
N GLU A 569 0.28 10.42 -14.11
CA GLU A 569 1.67 10.44 -13.60
C GLU A 569 1.69 10.55 -12.07
N GLN A 570 0.76 11.30 -11.49
CA GLN A 570 0.59 11.37 -10.03
C GLN A 570 0.19 10.01 -9.47
N HIS A 571 -0.73 9.30 -10.14
CA HIS A 571 -1.11 7.94 -9.80
C HIS A 571 0.08 6.97 -9.91
N TRP A 572 0.91 7.08 -10.95
CA TRP A 572 2.15 6.29 -11.08
C TRP A 572 3.21 6.62 -10.04
N ALA A 573 3.33 7.86 -9.59
CA ALA A 573 4.19 8.22 -8.47
C ALA A 573 3.73 7.51 -7.18
N ASN A 574 2.41 7.46 -6.91
CA ASN A 574 1.84 6.74 -5.76
C ASN A 574 2.03 5.21 -5.84
N LEU A 575 1.91 4.63 -7.04
CA LEU A 575 2.13 3.19 -7.27
C LEU A 575 3.62 2.82 -7.42
N GLY A 576 4.52 3.77 -7.63
CA GLY A 576 5.96 3.53 -7.78
C GLY A 576 6.58 2.61 -6.71
N PRO A 577 6.33 2.84 -5.40
CA PRO A 577 6.90 2.02 -4.33
C PRO A 577 6.42 0.55 -4.32
N ILE A 578 5.21 0.23 -4.80
CA ILE A 578 4.76 -1.18 -4.86
C ILE A 578 5.49 -1.99 -5.94
N GLY A 579 6.18 -1.32 -6.87
CA GLY A 579 6.93 -1.95 -7.96
C GLY A 579 8.03 -2.91 -7.49
N THR A 580 8.56 -2.75 -6.28
CA THR A 580 9.51 -3.70 -5.66
C THR A 580 8.82 -5.02 -5.30
N SER A 581 7.63 -4.94 -4.71
CA SER A 581 6.80 -6.08 -4.32
C SER A 581 6.24 -6.81 -5.55
N THR A 582 5.63 -6.08 -6.50
CA THR A 582 5.03 -6.69 -7.70
C THR A 582 6.05 -7.42 -8.59
N ARG A 583 7.34 -7.05 -8.49
CA ARG A 583 8.41 -7.66 -9.28
C ARG A 583 8.65 -9.12 -8.94
N GLU A 584 8.51 -9.48 -7.67
CA GLU A 584 8.72 -10.82 -7.13
C GLU A 584 7.39 -11.58 -6.90
N MET A 585 6.26 -11.05 -7.38
CA MET A 585 4.96 -11.70 -7.29
C MET A 585 4.70 -12.65 -8.47
N GLY A 586 3.99 -13.74 -8.20
CA GLY A 586 3.34 -14.54 -9.24
C GLY A 586 2.13 -13.80 -9.84
N PRO A 587 1.57 -14.30 -10.96
CA PRO A 587 0.49 -13.60 -11.67
C PRO A 587 -0.79 -13.45 -10.85
N GLY A 588 -1.05 -14.35 -9.89
CA GLY A 588 -2.25 -14.29 -9.07
C GLY A 588 -2.12 -13.49 -7.76
N HIS A 589 -0.92 -13.05 -7.41
CA HIS A 589 -0.65 -12.22 -6.22
C HIS A 589 -0.51 -10.73 -6.56
N ARG A 590 -0.15 -10.41 -7.82
CA ARG A 590 -0.05 -9.03 -8.32
C ARG A 590 -1.43 -8.43 -8.62
#